data_AF-A0A3D2M6U4-F1
#
_entry.id   AF-A0A3D2M6U4-F1
#
_cell.length_a   1.000
_cell.length_b   1.000
_cell.length_c   1.000
_cell.angle_alpha   90.00
_cell.angle_beta   90.00
_cell.angle_gamma   90.00
#
_symmetry.space_group_name_H-M   'P 1'
#
loop_
_entity.id
_entity.type
_entity.pdbx_description
1 polymer ?
#
loop_
_entity_poly.entity_id
_entity_poly.type
_entity_poly.pdbx_seq_one_letter_code
_entity_poly.pdbx_strand_id
1 'polypeptide(L)'
;AVERQARYAGKGVWRQSPVMSADRLRRGGFALVRARVDRLEANRGGVWLELDGSLVLQIPRQSVAAFADSLADLPGKEVEARGWVIDRKGRADLSRQARWLMKISHPSMLAPLP
;
A
#
# COMPACT_ATOMS: atom_id res chain seq x y z
N ALA A 1 -15.75 0.37 -11.24
CA ALA A 1 -16.02 1.75 -11.70
C ALA A 1 -16.78 2.62 -10.68
N VAL A 2 -17.38 2.07 -9.61
CA VAL A 2 -18.25 2.83 -8.69
C VAL A 2 -17.49 3.78 -7.73
N GLU A 3 -16.26 3.43 -7.33
CA GLU A 3 -15.49 4.22 -6.35
C GLU A 3 -14.93 5.54 -6.91
N ARG A 4 -14.57 5.59 -8.20
CA ARG A 4 -14.08 6.82 -8.85
C ARG A 4 -15.21 7.84 -9.00
N GLN A 5 -16.40 7.39 -9.40
CA GLN A 5 -17.59 8.23 -9.53
C GLN A 5 -18.00 8.83 -8.17
N ALA A 6 -17.88 8.06 -7.08
CA ALA A 6 -18.19 8.55 -5.73
C ALA A 6 -17.21 9.64 -5.24
N ARG A 7 -15.92 9.60 -5.64
CA ARG A 7 -14.93 10.64 -5.28
C ARG A 7 -15.20 11.98 -5.97
N TYR A 8 -15.63 11.98 -7.23
CA TYR A 8 -15.96 13.22 -7.95
C TYR A 8 -17.23 13.89 -7.44
N ALA A 9 -18.12 13.16 -6.76
CA ALA A 9 -19.43 13.67 -6.33
C ALA A 9 -19.42 14.34 -4.93
N GLY A 10 -18.29 14.32 -4.19
CA GLY A 10 -18.14 15.09 -2.95
C GLY A 10 -19.18 14.82 -1.85
N LYS A 11 -19.77 13.61 -1.76
CA LYS A 11 -20.80 13.30 -0.76
C LYS A 11 -20.28 12.44 0.39
N GLY A 12 -20.22 13.05 1.59
CA GLY A 12 -20.14 12.42 2.93
C GLY A 12 -18.81 11.74 3.29
N VAL A 13 -18.28 11.96 4.52
CA VAL A 13 -17.01 11.42 5.08
C VAL A 13 -15.71 11.81 4.35
N TRP A 14 -15.73 12.10 3.05
CA TRP A 14 -14.55 12.40 2.21
C TRP A 14 -14.12 13.89 2.20
N ARG A 15 -14.60 14.71 3.14
CA ARG A 15 -14.33 16.16 3.19
C ARG A 15 -12.91 16.52 3.63
N GLN A 16 -12.18 15.54 4.16
CA GLN A 16 -10.75 15.60 4.45
C GLN A 16 -10.10 14.47 3.67
N SER A 17 -9.04 14.75 2.90
CA SER A 17 -8.31 13.72 2.16
C SER A 17 -7.91 12.60 3.13
N PRO A 18 -8.48 11.39 3.02
CA PRO A 18 -8.22 10.30 3.97
C PRO A 18 -6.84 9.66 3.75
N VAL A 19 -6.08 10.20 2.79
CA VAL A 19 -4.74 9.77 2.41
C VAL A 19 -3.75 10.32 3.42
N MET A 20 -3.05 9.43 4.12
CA MET A 20 -2.02 9.77 5.10
C MET A 20 -0.65 9.28 4.63
N SER A 21 0.43 9.92 5.07
CA SER A 21 1.78 9.40 4.84
C SER A 21 2.03 8.13 5.64
N ALA A 22 2.85 7.21 5.12
CA ALA A 22 3.19 5.95 5.79
C ALA A 22 3.76 6.14 7.22
N ASP A 23 4.54 7.21 7.43
CA ASP A 23 5.11 7.58 8.74
C ASP A 23 4.06 7.89 9.82
N ARG A 24 2.86 8.34 9.44
CA ARG A 24 1.80 8.69 10.40
C ARG A 24 1.05 7.47 10.96
N LEU A 25 1.39 6.26 10.54
CA LEU A 25 0.75 5.03 11.02
C LEU A 25 1.12 4.74 12.48
N ARG A 26 0.13 4.89 13.37
CA ARG A 26 0.27 4.61 14.82
C ARG A 26 -0.46 3.36 15.28
N ARG A 27 -1.44 2.88 14.51
CA ARG A 27 -2.34 1.76 14.85
C ARG A 27 -2.66 0.97 13.59
N GLY A 28 -2.96 -0.33 13.75
CA GLY A 28 -3.54 -1.13 12.68
C GLY A 28 -4.99 -0.72 12.36
N GLY A 29 -5.49 -1.16 11.21
CA GLY A 29 -6.83 -0.82 10.71
C GLY A 29 -6.84 -0.44 9.23
N PHE A 30 -8.01 -0.08 8.69
CA PHE A 30 -8.10 0.40 7.31
C PHE A 30 -7.42 1.78 7.15
N ALA A 31 -6.55 1.92 6.15
CA ALA A 31 -5.88 3.17 5.82
C ALA A 31 -5.77 3.37 4.31
N LEU A 32 -5.74 4.63 3.89
CA LEU A 32 -5.26 5.06 2.58
C LEU A 32 -3.92 5.75 2.80
N VAL A 33 -2.87 5.23 2.19
CA VAL A 33 -1.51 5.69 2.40
C VAL A 33 -0.92 6.18 1.09
N ARG A 34 -0.28 7.35 1.12
CA ARG A 34 0.61 7.82 0.05
C ARG A 34 2.06 7.71 0.50
N ALA A 35 2.89 7.10 -0.32
CA ALA A 35 4.32 6.99 -0.06
C ALA A 35 5.08 6.74 -1.36
N ARG A 36 6.39 7.05 -1.34
CA ARG A 36 7.32 6.67 -2.40
C ARG A 36 7.71 5.20 -2.24
N VAL A 37 7.74 4.46 -3.35
CA VAL A 37 8.30 3.11 -3.40
C VAL A 37 9.82 3.23 -3.49
N ASP A 38 10.51 2.70 -2.49
CA ASP A 38 11.98 2.63 -2.49
C ASP A 38 12.45 1.44 -3.32
N ARG A 39 11.89 0.26 -3.05
CA ARG A 39 12.31 -0.99 -3.66
C ARG A 39 11.16 -1.96 -3.88
N LEU A 40 11.31 -2.77 -4.92
CA LEU A 40 10.46 -3.92 -5.19
C LEU A 40 11.27 -5.21 -5.02
N GLU A 41 10.74 -6.16 -4.25
CA GLU A 41 11.33 -7.48 -4.05
C GLU A 41 10.32 -8.60 -4.29
N ALA A 42 10.73 -9.68 -4.96
CA ALA A 42 9.88 -10.84 -5.20
C ALA A 42 10.43 -12.07 -4.48
N ASN A 43 9.56 -12.82 -3.78
CA ASN A 43 9.92 -14.06 -3.12
C ASN A 43 8.76 -15.08 -3.15
N ARG A 44 8.90 -16.21 -2.45
CA ARG A 44 7.86 -17.27 -2.40
C ARG A 44 6.51 -16.75 -1.88
N GLY A 45 6.51 -15.70 -1.07
CA GLY A 45 5.30 -15.06 -0.51
C GLY A 45 4.61 -14.07 -1.45
N GLY A 46 5.20 -13.75 -2.61
CA GLY A 46 4.69 -12.76 -3.55
C GLY A 46 5.65 -11.60 -3.76
N VAL A 47 5.10 -10.44 -4.12
CA VAL A 47 5.86 -9.20 -4.33
C VAL A 47 5.73 -8.30 -3.11
N TRP A 48 6.84 -7.69 -2.70
CA TRP A 48 6.97 -6.76 -1.60
C TRP A 48 7.40 -5.42 -2.15
N LEU A 49 6.71 -4.36 -1.74
CA LEU A 49 7.07 -2.97 -2.06
C LEU A 49 7.49 -2.31 -0.75
N GLU A 50 8.78 -2.05 -0.62
CA GLU A 50 9.31 -1.25 0.47
C GLU A 50 9.00 0.23 0.16
N LEU A 51 8.42 0.91 1.14
CA LEU A 51 8.06 2.31 1.03
C LEU A 51 8.99 3.14 1.90
N ASP A 52 9.12 4.42 1.57
CA ASP A 52 9.71 5.40 2.46
C ASP A 52 8.96 5.40 3.81
N GLY A 53 9.64 4.95 4.87
CA GLY A 53 9.13 4.87 6.23
C GLY A 53 8.86 3.45 6.76
N SER A 54 7.88 3.33 7.66
CA SER A 54 7.65 2.11 8.45
C SER A 54 6.56 1.16 7.89
N LEU A 55 6.12 1.34 6.65
CA LEU A 55 5.10 0.52 5.99
C LEU A 55 5.68 -0.25 4.80
N VAL A 56 5.36 -1.54 4.71
CA VAL A 56 5.59 -2.34 3.51
C VAL A 56 4.27 -2.77 2.91
N LEU A 57 4.20 -2.83 1.58
CA LEU A 57 3.08 -3.46 0.88
C LEU A 57 3.46 -4.87 0.46
N GLN A 58 2.53 -5.81 0.62
CA GLN A 58 2.68 -7.16 0.08
C GLN A 58 1.57 -7.44 -0.92
N ILE A 59 1.95 -7.78 -2.15
CA ILE A 59 1.06 -8.38 -3.14
C ILE A 59 1.22 -9.90 -3.00
N PRO A 60 0.23 -10.62 -2.45
CA PRO A 60 0.32 -12.06 -2.25
C PRO A 60 0.54 -12.77 -3.59
N ARG A 61 1.29 -13.88 -3.59
CA ARG A 61 1.62 -14.64 -4.81
C ARG A 61 0.42 -14.91 -5.72
N GLN A 62 -0.73 -15.27 -5.16
CA GLN A 62 -1.98 -15.53 -5.90
C GLN A 62 -2.55 -14.30 -6.62
N SER A 63 -2.21 -13.10 -6.16
CA SER A 63 -2.68 -11.83 -6.72
C SER A 63 -1.70 -11.24 -7.73
N VAL A 64 -0.42 -11.62 -7.70
CA VAL A 64 0.65 -11.02 -8.55
C VAL A 64 0.29 -11.02 -10.03
N ALA A 65 -0.32 -12.10 -10.54
CA ALA A 65 -0.73 -12.19 -11.95
C ALA A 65 -1.68 -11.06 -12.39
N ALA A 66 -2.50 -10.53 -11.48
CA ALA A 66 -3.41 -9.42 -11.77
C ALA A 66 -2.69 -8.06 -11.91
N PHE A 67 -1.41 -7.98 -11.54
CA PHE A 67 -0.61 -6.74 -11.54
C PHE A 67 0.53 -6.77 -12.58
N ALA A 68 0.64 -7.84 -13.38
CA ALA A 68 1.83 -8.22 -14.14
C ALA A 68 2.64 -7.07 -14.75
N ASP A 69 2.02 -6.20 -15.56
CA ASP A 69 2.73 -5.10 -16.23
C ASP A 69 2.87 -3.82 -15.38
N SER A 70 2.09 -3.70 -14.31
CA SER A 70 2.01 -2.47 -13.51
C SER A 70 3.05 -2.38 -12.40
N LEU A 71 3.76 -3.49 -12.09
CA LEU A 71 4.70 -3.54 -10.96
C LEU A 71 6.10 -3.08 -11.30
N ALA A 72 6.56 -3.32 -12.54
CA ALA A 72 7.95 -3.06 -12.94
C ALA A 72 8.34 -1.58 -12.86
N ASP A 73 7.37 -0.68 -13.03
CA ASP A 73 7.55 0.77 -13.07
C ASP A 73 7.07 1.45 -11.77
N LEU A 74 7.06 0.71 -10.65
CA LEU A 74 6.74 1.27 -9.33
C LEU A 74 7.96 1.83 -8.58
N PRO A 75 9.16 1.21 -8.62
CA PRO A 75 10.31 1.76 -7.90
C PRO A 75 10.59 3.22 -8.27
N GLY A 76 10.75 4.07 -7.25
CA GLY A 76 10.97 5.50 -7.41
C GLY A 76 9.70 6.35 -7.57
N LYS A 77 8.53 5.75 -7.81
CA LYS A 77 7.25 6.48 -7.93
C LYS A 77 6.56 6.67 -6.59
N GLU A 78 5.75 7.71 -6.50
CA GLU A 78 4.74 7.80 -5.46
C GLU A 78 3.55 6.91 -5.78
N VAL A 79 3.03 6.23 -4.77
CA VAL A 79 1.85 5.37 -4.89
C VAL A 79 0.84 5.71 -3.82
N GLU A 80 -0.44 5.57 -4.16
CA GLU A 80 -1.54 5.48 -3.18
C GLU A 80 -1.92 4.02 -2.99
N ALA A 81 -1.73 3.52 -1.78
CA ALA A 81 -2.15 2.19 -1.36
C ALA A 81 -3.35 2.30 -0.41
N ARG A 82 -4.29 1.37 -0.53
CA ARG A 82 -5.45 1.31 0.35
C ARG A 82 -5.71 -0.11 0.80
N GLY A 83 -5.98 -0.27 2.08
CA GLY A 83 -6.20 -1.59 2.64
C GLY A 83 -6.05 -1.63 4.14
N TRP A 84 -6.04 -2.85 4.66
CA TRP A 84 -5.89 -3.09 6.09
C TRP A 84 -4.42 -3.14 6.49
N VAL A 85 -4.03 -2.27 7.40
CA VAL A 85 -2.71 -2.20 8.02
C VAL A 85 -2.65 -3.14 9.22
N ILE A 86 -1.62 -3.99 9.24
CA ILE A 86 -1.36 -4.99 10.27
C ILE A 86 -0.08 -4.59 11.01
N ASP A 87 -0.13 -4.59 12.34
CA ASP A 87 1.08 -4.47 13.18
C ASP A 87 1.84 -5.80 13.18
N ARG A 88 3.12 -5.78 12.82
CA ARG A 88 4.00 -6.96 12.87
C ARG A 88 4.91 -6.98 14.09
N LYS A 89 4.72 -6.07 15.06
CA LYS A 89 5.48 -6.07 16.32
C LYS A 89 5.45 -7.46 16.97
N GLY A 90 6.63 -8.06 17.17
CA GLY A 90 6.81 -9.39 17.78
C GLY A 90 6.94 -10.58 16.82
N ARG A 91 6.79 -10.39 15.49
CA ARG A 91 7.00 -11.46 14.48
C ARG A 91 8.13 -11.18 13.49
N ALA A 92 8.67 -9.97 13.51
CA ALA A 92 9.75 -9.54 12.63
C ALA A 92 10.86 -8.91 13.48
N ASP A 93 12.10 -9.10 13.05
CA ASP A 93 13.22 -8.28 13.51
C ASP A 93 12.99 -6.85 12.99
N LEU A 94 12.39 -6.01 13.85
CA LEU A 94 12.00 -4.64 13.53
C LEU A 94 13.21 -3.73 13.25
N SER A 95 14.44 -4.21 13.49
CA SER A 95 15.66 -3.49 13.13
C SER A 95 15.95 -3.53 11.62
N ARG A 96 15.36 -4.48 10.88
CA ARG A 96 15.57 -4.67 9.44
C ARG A 96 14.28 -4.68 8.62
N GLN A 97 13.11 -4.69 9.26
CA GLN A 97 11.83 -4.85 8.56
C GLN A 97 10.82 -3.81 9.04
N ALA A 98 10.07 -3.24 8.09
CA ALA A 98 8.97 -2.33 8.36
C ALA A 98 7.98 -2.89 9.40
N ARG A 99 7.63 -2.12 10.43
CA ARG A 99 6.67 -2.56 11.45
C ARG A 99 5.29 -2.86 10.86
N TRP A 100 4.84 -2.02 9.94
CA TRP A 100 3.49 -2.08 9.38
C TRP A 100 3.48 -2.86 8.07
N LEU A 101 2.44 -3.66 7.87
CA LEU A 101 2.19 -4.39 6.64
C LEU A 101 0.79 -4.08 6.13
N MET A 102 0.67 -3.76 4.84
CA MET A 102 -0.61 -3.73 4.12
C MET A 102 -0.60 -4.77 3.01
N LYS A 103 -1.62 -5.64 2.98
CA LYS A 103 -1.80 -6.60 1.88
C LYS A 103 -2.59 -5.97 0.75
N ILE A 104 -2.09 -6.10 -0.48
CA ILE A 104 -2.70 -5.59 -1.70
C ILE A 104 -3.12 -6.80 -2.54
N SER A 105 -4.38 -7.21 -2.39
CA SER A 105 -4.91 -8.41 -3.06
C SER A 105 -5.52 -8.13 -4.43
N HIS A 106 -5.74 -6.86 -4.79
CA HIS A 106 -6.40 -6.46 -6.03
C HIS A 106 -5.81 -5.16 -6.61
N PRO A 107 -5.66 -5.01 -7.95
CA PRO A 107 -5.04 -3.84 -8.57
C PRO A 107 -5.64 -2.50 -8.19
N SER A 108 -6.95 -2.47 -7.94
CA SER A 108 -7.64 -1.25 -7.50
C SER A 108 -7.11 -0.70 -6.17
N MET A 109 -6.46 -1.53 -5.34
CA MET A 109 -5.90 -1.16 -4.04
C MET A 109 -4.56 -0.42 -4.11
N LEU A 110 -3.93 -0.35 -5.29
CA LEU A 110 -2.64 0.30 -5.50
C LEU A 110 -2.69 1.15 -6.77
N ALA A 111 -2.47 2.45 -6.64
CA ALA A 111 -2.46 3.37 -7.76
C ALA A 111 -1.12 4.11 -7.80
N PRO A 112 -0.34 4.03 -8.89
CA PRO A 112 0.79 4.93 -9.09
C PRO A 112 0.29 6.36 -9.32
N LEU A 113 1.03 7.32 -8.77
CA LEU A 113 0.83 8.75 -9.01
C LEU A 113 1.77 9.22 -10.14
N PRO A 114 1.36 10.25 -10.91
CA PRO A 114 2.18 10.83 -11.97
C PRO A 114 3.44 11.51 -11.43
#